data_AF-A0A2S0PAA7-F1
#
_entry.id   AF-A0A2S0PAA7-F1
#
_cell.length_a   1.000
_cell.length_b   1.000
_cell.length_c   1.000
_cell.angle_alpha   90.00
_cell.angle_beta   90.00
_cell.angle_gamma   90.00
#
_symmetry.space_group_name_H-M   'P 1'
#
loop_
_entity.id
_entity.type
_entity.pdbx_description
1 polymer ?
#
loop_
_entity_poly.entity_id
_entity_poly.type
_entity_poly.pdbx_seq_one_letter_code
_entity_poly.pdbx_strand_id
1 'polypeptide(L)' 'MARKQEHEQLDDETLALLAWCAEVETHLVAAGATVAEAQEHIEDQAEWYTDQFYDGLTPEEAAKAALA' A
#
# COMPACT_ATOMS: atom_id res chain seq x y z
N MET A 1 -33.21 11.06 -7.54
CA MET A 1 -32.10 12.00 -7.84
C MET A 1 -30.88 11.39 -7.15
N ALA A 2 -29.73 11.03 -7.73
CA ALA A 2 -29.11 11.17 -9.05
C ALA A 2 -28.36 9.84 -9.35
N ARG A 3 -28.56 9.19 -10.49
CA ARG A 3 -27.63 9.16 -11.64
C ARG A 3 -26.18 9.52 -11.32
N LYS A 4 -25.29 8.53 -11.27
CA LYS A 4 -24.22 8.29 -12.26
C LYS A 4 -23.25 7.21 -11.75
N GLN A 5 -23.06 6.20 -12.57
CA GLN A 5 -21.79 5.47 -12.60
C GLN A 5 -20.78 6.47 -13.16
N GLU A 6 -20.07 7.18 -12.29
CA GLU A 6 -18.88 7.93 -12.67
C GLU A 6 -17.71 6.97 -12.49
N HIS A 7 -16.93 6.78 -13.55
CA HIS A 7 -15.57 6.27 -13.43
C HIS A 7 -14.89 7.08 -12.34
N GLU A 8 -14.82 6.52 -11.13
CA GLU A 8 -14.09 7.06 -10.01
C GLU A 8 -12.61 6.94 -10.40
N GLN A 9 -12.11 7.94 -11.13
CA GLN A 9 -10.68 8.20 -11.15
C GLN A 9 -10.32 8.41 -9.69
N LEU A 10 -9.64 7.42 -9.12
CA LEU A 10 -9.04 7.54 -7.80
C LEU A 10 -8.29 8.87 -7.76
N ASP A 11 -8.44 9.61 -6.67
CA ASP A 11 -7.71 10.86 -6.50
C ASP A 11 -6.19 10.61 -6.50
N ASP A 12 -5.42 11.66 -6.75
CA ASP A 12 -3.96 11.59 -6.87
C ASP A 12 -3.30 11.02 -5.60
N GLU A 13 -3.93 11.23 -4.44
CA GLU A 13 -3.46 10.74 -3.14
C GLU A 13 -3.66 9.22 -3.00
N THR A 14 -4.84 8.71 -3.39
CA THR A 14 -5.10 7.28 -3.43
C THR A 14 -4.20 6.58 -4.44
N LEU A 15 -3.93 7.20 -5.59
CA LEU A 15 -2.97 6.68 -6.57
C LEU A 15 -1.54 6.66 -6.01
N ALA A 16 -1.14 7.69 -5.26
CA ALA A 16 0.15 7.75 -4.61
C ALA A 16 0.30 6.66 -3.53
N LEU A 17 -0.73 6.44 -2.70
CA LEU A 17 -0.74 5.36 -1.71
C LEU A 17 -0.63 3.98 -2.37
N LEU A 18 -1.39 3.73 -3.44
CA LEU A 18 -1.32 2.45 -4.16
C LEU A 18 0.06 2.20 -4.78
N ALA A 19 0.66 3.22 -5.40
CA ALA A 19 2.01 3.13 -5.94
C ALA A 19 3.04 2.87 -4.83
N TRP A 20 2.90 3.57 -3.71
CA TRP A 20 3.74 3.39 -2.53
C TRP A 20 3.62 1.97 -1.95
N CYS A 21 2.41 1.41 -1.85
CA CYS A 21 2.19 0.03 -1.41
C CYS A 21 2.82 -0.99 -2.38
N ALA A 22 2.81 -0.73 -3.69
CA ALA A 22 3.48 -1.60 -4.66
C ALA A 22 5.02 -1.61 -4.49
N GLU A 23 5.60 -0.49 -4.05
CA GLU A 23 7.02 -0.42 -3.68
C GLU A 23 7.30 -1.20 -2.39
N VAL A 24 6.42 -1.10 -1.38
CA VAL A 24 6.50 -1.93 -0.15
C VAL A 24 6.49 -3.42 -0.52
N GLU A 25 5.57 -3.86 -1.39
CA GLU A 25 5.49 -5.25 -1.86
C GLU A 25 6.83 -5.71 -2.43
N THR A 26 7.46 -4.88 -3.26
CA THR A 26 8.77 -5.18 -3.85
C THR A 26 9.84 -5.39 -2.78
N HIS A 27 9.82 -4.60 -1.70
CA HIS A 27 10.74 -4.78 -0.57
C HIS A 27 10.45 -6.03 0.26
N LEU A 28 9.18 -6.35 0.52
CA LEU A 28 8.79 -7.58 1.22
C LEU A 28 9.20 -8.83 0.42
N VAL A 29 9.01 -8.80 -0.91
CA VAL A 29 9.46 -9.88 -1.79
C VAL A 29 10.98 -10.01 -1.81
N ALA A 30 11.70 -8.88 -1.85
CA ALA A 30 13.17 -8.88 -1.74
C ALA A 30 13.67 -9.44 -0.38
N ALA A 31 12.86 -9.31 0.67
CA ALA A 31 13.13 -9.89 1.99
C ALA A 31 12.78 -11.39 2.09
N GLY A 32 12.13 -11.97 1.07
CA GLY A 32 11.87 -13.41 0.96
C GLY A 32 10.40 -13.82 0.97
N ALA A 33 9.46 -12.87 1.06
CA ALA A 33 8.04 -13.17 0.90
C ALA A 33 7.72 -13.51 -0.58
N THR A 34 6.70 -14.33 -0.81
CA THR A 34 6.09 -14.42 -2.12
C THR A 34 5.23 -13.17 -2.38
N VAL A 35 4.96 -12.89 -3.66
CA VAL A 35 4.04 -11.80 -4.05
C VAL A 35 2.68 -11.94 -3.36
N ALA A 36 2.15 -13.16 -3.28
CA ALA A 36 0.87 -13.43 -2.64
C ALA A 36 0.90 -13.12 -1.13
N GLU A 37 1.94 -13.56 -0.42
CA GLU A 37 2.10 -13.26 1.01
C GLU A 37 2.29 -11.77 1.28
N ALA A 38 3.04 -11.06 0.42
CA ALA A 38 3.22 -9.62 0.54
C ALA A 38 1.91 -8.86 0.31
N GLN A 39 1.12 -9.23 -0.71
CA GLN A 39 -0.19 -8.63 -0.98
C GLN A 39 -1.19 -8.92 0.13
N GLU A 40 -1.30 -10.17 0.58
CA GLU A 40 -2.17 -10.56 1.71
C GLU A 40 -1.82 -9.76 2.96
N HIS A 41 -0.53 -9.62 3.27
CA HIS A 41 -0.09 -8.83 4.42
C HIS A 41 -0.40 -7.33 4.29
N ILE A 42 -0.22 -6.75 3.10
CA ILE A 42 -0.55 -5.34 2.84
C ILE A 42 -2.06 -5.11 2.96
N GLU A 43 -2.88 -6.03 2.45
CA GLU A 43 -4.34 -5.98 2.58
C GLU A 43 -4.79 -6.13 4.04
N ASP A 44 -4.23 -7.10 4.77
CA ASP A 44 -4.52 -7.34 6.18
C ASP A 44 -4.09 -6.19 7.09
N GLN A 45 -3.08 -5.42 6.69
CA GLN A 45 -2.54 -4.28 7.43
C GLN A 45 -2.82 -2.95 6.71
N ALA A 46 -3.86 -2.87 5.89
CA ALA A 46 -4.12 -1.71 5.04
C ALA A 46 -4.24 -0.39 5.84
N GLU A 47 -4.88 -0.42 7.01
CA GLU A 47 -4.98 0.75 7.91
C GLU A 47 -3.59 1.19 8.40
N TRP A 48 -2.74 0.24 8.80
CA TRP A 48 -1.39 0.53 9.27
C TRP A 48 -0.51 1.10 8.16
N TYR A 49 -0.55 0.53 6.94
CA TYR A 49 0.20 1.07 5.80
C TYR A 49 -0.29 2.45 5.38
N THR A 50 -1.59 2.71 5.51
CA THR A 50 -2.17 4.03 5.27
C THR A 50 -1.61 5.05 6.27
N ASP A 51 -1.56 4.71 7.56
CA ASP A 51 -0.94 5.56 8.59
C ASP A 51 0.55 5.82 8.27
N GLN A 52 1.32 4.79 7.92
CA GLN A 52 2.74 4.96 7.57
C GLN A 52 2.97 5.89 6.37
N PHE A 53 2.09 5.81 5.36
CA PHE A 53 2.13 6.71 4.20
C PHE A 53 1.87 8.17 4.61
N TYR A 54 0.85 8.41 5.44
CA TYR A 54 0.53 9.76 5.94
C TYR A 54 1.57 10.31 6.92
N ASP A 55 2.23 9.43 7.68
CA ASP A 55 3.39 9.77 8.53
C ASP A 55 4.66 10.07 7.72
N GLY A 56 4.63 9.85 6.40
CA GLY A 56 5.71 10.20 5.48
C GLY A 56 6.87 9.21 5.47
N LEU A 57 6.63 7.95 5.88
CA LEU A 57 7.64 6.90 5.75
C LEU A 57 7.88 6.55 4.29
N THR A 58 9.12 6.16 3.99
CA THR A 58 9.43 5.54 2.71
C THR A 58 8.90 4.10 2.65
N PRO A 59 8.62 3.56 1.45
CA PRO A 59 8.21 2.16 1.30
C PRO A 59 9.19 1.17 1.94
N GLU A 60 10.50 1.44 1.83
CA GLU A 60 11.54 0.61 2.43
C GLU A 60 11.50 0.62 3.96
N GLU A 61 11.26 1.78 4.58
CA GLU A 61 11.14 1.90 6.04
C GLU A 61 9.88 1.18 6.55
N ALA A 62 8.76 1.32 5.86
CA ALA A 62 7.53 0.61 6.21
C ALA A 62 7.69 -0.91 6.06
N ALA A 63 8.32 -1.38 4.97
CA ALA A 63 8.61 -2.80 4.80
C ALA A 63 9.53 -3.35 5.90
N LYS A 64 10.56 -2.59 6.32
CA LYS A 64 11.42 -2.97 7.46
C LYS A 64 10.65 -3.02 8.77
N ALA A 65 9.76 -2.06 9.02
CA ALA A 65 8.93 -2.03 10.21
C ALA A 65 7.93 -3.19 10.26
N ALA A 66 7.39 -3.61 9.11
CA ALA A 66 6.51 -4.78 9.01
C ALA A 66 7.21 -6.12 9.28
N LEU A 67 8.53 -6.18 9.07
CA LEU A 67 9.36 -7.38 9.30
C LEU A 67 9.98 -7.45 10.71
N ALA A 68 9.86 -6.39 11.51
CA ALA A 68 10.47 -6.25 12.84
C ALA A 68 9.59 -6.83 13.95
#